data_AF-A0A7C2XTK4-F1
#
_entry.id   AF-A0A7C2XTK4-F1
#
_cell.length_a   1.000
_cell.length_b   1.000
_cell.length_c   1.000
_cell.angle_alpha   90.00
_cell.angle_beta   90.00
_cell.angle_gamma   90.00
#
_symmetry.space_group_name_H-M   'P 1'
#
loop_
_entity.id
_entity.type
_entity.pdbx_description
1 polymer ?
#
loop_
_entity_poly.entity_id
_entity_poly.type
_entity_poly.pdbx_seq_one_letter_code
_entity_poly.pdbx_strand_id
1 'polypeptide(L)'
;MRSVASFVSLRGRFPTPEDFQLSAGGIMAWIRIIEEHDADDALRREYEAARRRAGKVFNIVKVQSLNPAALRAGVHLYLTLMYGPSGLSRAERELLATVTSWANNCFY
;
A
#
# COMPACT_ATOMS: atom_id res chain seq x y z
N MET A 1 -13.67 -19.80 -28.90
CA MET A 1 -12.38 -19.22 -28.44
C MET A 1 -12.26 -17.82 -29.01
N ARG A 2 -12.57 -16.80 -28.20
CA ARG A 2 -12.50 -15.38 -28.62
C ARG A 2 -11.18 -14.79 -28.11
N SER A 3 -10.47 -14.14 -29.01
CA SER A 3 -9.13 -13.57 -28.82
C SER A 3 -9.07 -12.61 -27.62
N VAL A 4 -8.02 -12.76 -26.80
CA VAL A 4 -7.67 -11.91 -25.65
C VAL A 4 -7.44 -10.44 -26.06
N ALA A 5 -7.30 -10.15 -27.36
CA ALA A 5 -7.06 -8.81 -27.89
C ALA A 5 -8.26 -7.83 -27.78
N SER A 6 -9.48 -8.32 -27.51
CA SER A 6 -10.68 -7.47 -27.55
C SER A 6 -11.00 -6.73 -26.24
N PHE A 7 -10.22 -6.94 -25.18
CA PHE A 7 -10.45 -6.31 -23.86
C PHE A 7 -9.73 -4.95 -23.68
N VAL A 8 -8.88 -4.55 -24.64
CA VAL A 8 -8.05 -3.33 -24.54
C VAL A 8 -8.78 -2.07 -25.07
N SER A 9 -10.05 -2.18 -25.46
CA SER A 9 -10.83 -1.09 -26.11
C SER A 9 -11.89 -0.42 -25.22
N LEU A 10 -11.84 -0.60 -23.89
CA LEU A 10 -12.64 0.17 -22.92
C LEU A 10 -11.72 0.94 -21.96
N ARG A 11 -10.74 1.66 -22.50
CA ARG A 11 -10.00 2.65 -21.70
C ARG A 11 -10.79 3.96 -21.71
N GLY A 12 -11.58 4.16 -20.66
CA GLY A 12 -11.79 5.51 -20.16
C GLY A 12 -10.43 6.19 -19.99
N ARG A 13 -10.38 7.51 -20.20
CA ARG A 13 -9.17 8.32 -20.01
C ARG A 13 -8.55 7.97 -18.66
N PHE A 14 -7.25 7.64 -18.63
CA PHE A 14 -6.53 7.46 -17.38
C PHE A 14 -6.66 8.78 -16.60
N PRO A 15 -7.16 8.75 -15.35
CA PRO A 15 -7.42 9.98 -14.61
C PRO A 15 -6.12 10.78 -14.46
N THR A 16 -6.21 12.10 -14.65
CA THR A 16 -5.09 13.03 -14.54
C THR A 16 -4.88 13.43 -13.08
N PRO A 17 -3.72 13.97 -12.69
CA PRO A 17 -3.50 14.45 -11.32
C PRO A 17 -4.52 15.50 -10.88
N GLU A 18 -5.17 16.19 -11.82
CA GLU A 18 -6.21 17.18 -11.57
C GLU A 18 -7.56 16.55 -11.19
N ASP A 19 -7.80 15.29 -11.59
CA ASP A 19 -8.99 14.52 -11.20
C ASP A 19 -8.93 14.06 -9.73
N PHE A 20 -7.74 14.14 -9.11
CA PHE A 20 -7.51 13.87 -7.70
C PHE A 20 -7.23 15.20 -7.00
N GLN A 21 -8.27 15.97 -6.67
CA GLN A 21 -8.13 17.23 -5.96
C GLN A 21 -7.23 17.05 -4.72
N LEU A 22 -6.05 17.66 -4.79
CA LEU A 22 -5.12 17.85 -3.69
C LEU A 22 -5.84 18.64 -2.58
N SER A 23 -6.50 17.92 -1.68
CA SER A 23 -6.83 18.48 -0.37
C SER A 23 -5.48 18.89 0.25
N ALA A 24 -5.33 20.17 0.59
CA ALA A 24 -4.12 20.68 1.23
C ALA A 24 -3.75 19.79 2.43
N GLY A 25 -2.69 18.97 2.27
CA GLY A 25 -2.27 17.94 3.23
C GLY A 25 -2.53 16.47 2.85
N GLY A 26 -3.00 16.19 1.63
CA GLY A 26 -3.45 14.86 1.17
C GLY A 26 -2.36 13.93 0.63
N ILE A 27 -2.62 12.63 0.74
CA ILE A 27 -1.74 11.52 0.35
C ILE A 27 -1.53 11.51 -1.18
N MET A 28 -0.29 11.33 -1.64
CA MET A 28 0.14 11.33 -3.06
C MET A 28 -0.32 10.10 -3.88
N ALA A 29 -1.36 9.38 -3.45
CA ALA A 29 -1.80 8.16 -4.12
C ALA A 29 -2.87 8.47 -5.19
N TRP A 30 -2.73 7.84 -6.35
CA TRP A 30 -3.65 7.94 -7.50
C TRP A 30 -4.92 7.11 -7.36
N ILE A 31 -5.17 6.56 -6.17
CA ILE A 31 -6.34 5.73 -5.89
C ILE A 31 -7.09 6.30 -4.70
N ARG A 32 -8.39 6.03 -4.65
CA ARG A 32 -9.22 6.41 -3.51
C ARG A 32 -8.66 5.79 -2.22
N ILE A 33 -8.56 6.59 -1.18
CA ILE A 33 -8.18 6.19 0.16
C ILE A 33 -9.34 6.44 1.11
N ILE A 34 -9.57 5.54 2.06
CA ILE A 34 -10.50 5.73 3.16
C ILE A 34 -9.70 6.25 4.36
N GLU A 35 -10.02 7.46 4.83
CA GLU A 35 -9.33 8.05 5.98
C GLU A 35 -9.69 7.33 7.29
N GLU A 36 -8.86 7.54 8.32
CA GLU A 36 -9.00 6.81 9.60
C GLU A 36 -10.36 7.03 10.27
N HIS A 37 -10.96 8.20 10.11
CA HIS A 37 -12.26 8.54 10.70
C HIS A 37 -13.45 7.92 9.93
N ASP A 38 -13.26 7.59 8.66
CA ASP A 38 -14.27 6.99 7.78
C ASP A 38 -14.16 5.46 7.72
N ALA A 39 -13.19 4.88 8.43
CA ALA A 39 -12.91 3.45 8.40
C ALA A 39 -14.05 2.64 9.04
N ASP A 40 -14.52 1.62 8.31
CA ASP A 40 -15.38 0.57 8.86
C ASP A 40 -14.66 -0.24 9.94
N ASP A 41 -15.37 -1.11 10.64
CA ASP A 41 -14.79 -1.85 11.77
C ASP A 41 -13.63 -2.77 11.35
N ALA A 42 -13.62 -3.29 10.11
CA ALA A 42 -12.53 -4.15 9.65
C ALA A 42 -11.26 -3.34 9.38
N LEU A 43 -11.38 -2.23 8.65
CA LEU A 43 -10.27 -1.34 8.35
C LEU A 43 -9.75 -0.63 9.61
N ARG A 44 -10.65 -0.20 10.50
CA ARG A 44 -10.29 0.48 11.76
C ARG A 44 -9.37 -0.39 12.62
N ARG A 45 -9.64 -1.70 12.70
CA ARG A 45 -8.75 -2.65 13.41
C ARG A 45 -7.35 -2.69 12.81
N GLU A 46 -7.22 -2.67 11.48
CA GLU A 46 -5.91 -2.66 10.82
C GLU A 46 -5.17 -1.33 11.03
N TYR A 47 -5.88 -0.19 10.99
CA TYR A 47 -5.31 1.13 11.28
C TYR A 47 -4.83 1.24 12.73
N GLU A 48 -5.62 0.78 13.69
CA GLU A 48 -5.18 0.73 15.08
C GLU A 48 -3.98 -0.19 15.28
N ALA A 49 -3.95 -1.36 14.62
CA ALA A 49 -2.81 -2.26 14.68
C ALA A 49 -1.54 -1.60 14.09
N ALA A 50 -1.67 -0.85 12.99
CA ALA A 50 -0.58 -0.07 12.43
C ALA A 50 -0.08 1.01 13.41
N ARG A 51 -0.99 1.75 14.05
CA ARG A 51 -0.64 2.75 15.09
C ARG A 51 0.08 2.13 16.27
N ARG A 52 -0.41 1.00 16.79
CA ARG A 52 0.25 0.29 17.91
C ARG A 52 1.66 -0.17 17.53
N ARG A 53 1.86 -0.59 16.27
CA ARG A 53 3.16 -1.06 15.78
C ARG A 53 4.17 0.06 15.54
N ALA A 54 3.74 1.20 15.01
CA ALA A 54 4.66 2.19 14.43
C ALA A 54 4.36 3.65 14.81
N GLY A 55 3.43 3.90 15.74
CA GLY A 55 3.06 5.22 16.23
C GLY A 55 2.14 6.04 15.32
N LYS A 56 1.98 5.65 14.05
CA LYS A 56 1.09 6.30 13.07
C LYS A 56 0.64 5.34 11.96
N VAL A 57 -0.40 5.71 11.22
CA VAL A 57 -0.81 4.99 10.00
C VAL A 57 -0.06 5.57 8.80
N PHE A 58 0.88 4.79 8.26
CA PHE A 58 1.64 5.17 7.08
C PHE A 58 0.80 5.05 5.80
N ASN A 59 1.15 5.80 4.77
CA ASN A 59 0.44 5.80 3.48
C ASN A 59 0.33 4.40 2.86
N ILE A 60 1.26 3.48 3.14
CA ILE A 60 1.27 2.13 2.54
C ILE A 60 0.14 1.26 3.11
N VAL A 61 -0.30 1.59 4.32
CA VAL A 61 -1.47 0.98 4.95
C VAL A 61 -2.74 1.64 4.39
N LYS A 62 -2.74 2.97 4.26
CA LYS A 62 -3.89 3.74 3.75
C LYS A 62 -4.22 3.45 2.28
N VAL A 63 -3.22 3.27 1.43
CA VAL A 63 -3.41 2.92 0.01
C VAL A 63 -4.07 1.55 -0.16
N GLN A 64 -3.95 0.65 0.81
CA GLN A 64 -4.62 -0.66 0.80
C GLN A 64 -6.01 -0.64 1.46
N SER A 65 -6.51 0.54 1.85
CA SER A 65 -7.77 0.71 2.59
C SER A 65 -9.01 0.14 1.90
N LEU A 66 -9.00 0.09 0.56
CA LEU A 66 -10.09 -0.46 -0.24
C LEU A 66 -10.25 -1.98 -0.09
N ASN A 67 -9.25 -2.68 0.46
CA ASN A 67 -9.31 -4.12 0.70
C ASN A 67 -8.58 -4.47 2.02
N PRO A 68 -9.28 -4.39 3.18
CA PRO A 68 -8.69 -4.69 4.48
C PRO A 68 -8.14 -6.11 4.62
N ALA A 69 -8.72 -7.09 3.90
CA ALA A 69 -8.23 -8.47 3.91
C ALA A 69 -6.87 -8.58 3.22
N ALA A 70 -6.69 -7.93 2.08
CA ALA A 70 -5.40 -7.86 1.39
C ALA A 70 -4.37 -7.09 2.23
N LEU A 71 -4.75 -5.97 2.84
CA LEU A 71 -3.90 -5.22 3.77
C LEU A 71 -3.38 -6.12 4.89
N ARG A 72 -4.27 -6.85 5.57
CA ARG A 72 -3.89 -7.77 6.65
C ARG A 72 -2.88 -8.82 6.17
N ALA A 73 -3.15 -9.45 5.03
CA ALA A 73 -2.25 -10.46 4.47
C ALA A 73 -0.87 -9.86 4.10
N GLY A 74 -0.84 -8.67 3.50
CA GLY A 74 0.39 -7.97 3.14
C GLY A 74 1.21 -7.55 4.36
N VAL A 75 0.55 -7.04 5.41
CA VAL A 75 1.20 -6.72 6.68
C VAL A 75 1.76 -7.98 7.34
N HIS A 76 1.01 -9.08 7.34
CA HIS A 76 1.47 -10.35 7.89
C HIS A 76 2.72 -10.84 7.16
N LEU A 77 2.72 -10.82 5.83
CA LEU A 77 3.89 -11.16 5.02
C LEU A 77 5.10 -10.27 5.37
N TYR A 78 4.89 -8.94 5.42
CA TYR A 78 5.95 -8.00 5.77
C TYR A 78 6.56 -8.31 7.15
N LEU A 79 5.72 -8.57 8.16
CA LEU A 79 6.20 -8.88 9.51
C LEU A 79 6.98 -10.19 9.55
N THR A 80 6.48 -11.23 8.89
CA THR A 80 7.17 -12.53 8.80
C THR A 80 8.53 -12.38 8.14
N LEU A 81 8.60 -11.67 7.01
CA LEU A 81 9.86 -11.48 6.29
C LEU A 81 10.84 -10.58 7.03
N MET A 82 10.38 -9.50 7.64
CA MET A 82 11.28 -8.48 8.19
C MET A 82 11.63 -8.71 9.67
N TYR A 83 10.71 -9.27 10.47
CA TYR A 83 10.89 -9.47 11.91
C TYR A 83 10.90 -10.95 12.33
N GLY A 84 10.47 -11.87 11.46
CA GLY A 84 10.46 -13.31 11.78
C GLY A 84 11.87 -13.94 11.80
N PRO A 85 11.97 -15.18 12.31
CA PRO A 85 13.22 -15.94 12.29
C PRO A 85 13.78 -16.07 10.87
N SER A 86 15.06 -15.74 10.69
CA SER A 86 15.77 -16.00 9.44
C SER A 86 17.28 -15.93 9.66
N GLY A 87 18.05 -16.50 8.74
CA GLY A 87 19.51 -16.44 8.76
C GLY A 87 20.08 -15.05 8.45
N LEU A 88 19.24 -14.08 8.09
CA LEU A 88 19.62 -12.68 7.86
C LEU A 88 19.26 -11.81 9.06
N SER A 89 20.19 -10.96 9.46
CA SER A 89 19.98 -9.88 10.42
C SER A 89 18.96 -8.86 9.90
N ARG A 90 18.43 -8.03 10.79
CA ARG A 90 17.50 -6.97 10.38
C ARG A 90 18.14 -5.97 9.42
N ALA A 91 19.40 -5.60 9.66
CA ALA A 91 20.12 -4.66 8.83
C ALA A 91 20.31 -5.18 7.39
N GLU A 92 20.61 -6.47 7.22
CA GLU A 92 20.74 -7.08 5.89
C GLU A 92 19.41 -7.09 5.12
N ARG A 93 18.29 -7.33 5.81
CA ARG A 93 16.96 -7.29 5.18
C ARG A 93 16.59 -5.87 4.73
N GLU A 94 16.90 -4.86 5.54
CA GLU A 94 16.71 -3.45 5.15
C GLU A 94 17.66 -3.03 4.02
N LEU A 95 18.89 -3.53 3.99
CA LEU A 95 19.83 -3.30 2.89
C LEU A 95 19.25 -3.84 1.57
N LEU A 96 18.72 -5.07 1.57
CA LEU A 96 18.05 -5.65 0.41
C LEU A 96 16.87 -4.79 -0.03
N ALA A 97 15.99 -4.40 0.91
CA ALA A 97 14.86 -3.52 0.60
C ALA A 97 15.32 -2.19 -0.03
N THR A 98 16.38 -1.59 0.51
CA THR A 98 16.96 -0.33 0.02
C THR A 98 17.52 -0.45 -1.38
N VAL A 99 18.37 -1.45 -1.62
CA VAL A 99 19.01 -1.68 -2.94
C VAL A 99 17.96 -2.03 -3.99
N THR A 100 16.98 -2.88 -3.68
CA THR A 100 15.89 -3.20 -4.61
C THR A 100 15.02 -1.97 -4.92
N SER A 101 14.74 -1.13 -3.93
CA SER A 101 13.97 0.10 -4.14
C SER A 101 14.72 1.10 -5.02
N TRP A 102 16.03 1.27 -4.79
CA TRP A 102 16.90 2.10 -5.63
C TRP A 102 16.96 1.58 -7.06
N ALA A 103 17.19 0.27 -7.25
CA ALA A 103 17.28 -0.35 -8.57
C ALA A 103 15.97 -0.23 -9.37
N ASN A 104 14.82 -0.19 -8.68
CA ASN A 104 13.50 0.00 -9.28
C ASN A 104 13.07 1.46 -9.42
N ASN A 105 13.92 2.43 -9.03
CA ASN A 105 13.55 3.85 -8.94
C ASN A 105 12.24 4.07 -8.17
N CYS A 106 12.05 3.31 -7.09
CA CYS A 106 10.82 3.30 -6.31
C CYS A 106 10.88 4.40 -5.25
N PHE A 107 10.44 5.60 -5.63
CA PHE A 107 10.20 6.68 -4.69
C PHE A 107 8.80 6.52 -4.08
N TYR A 108 8.74 6.57 -2.75
CA TYR A 108 7.53 6.38 -1.95
C TYR A 108 6.91 7.71 -1.52
#